data_AF-A0A7W3JMK3-F1
#
_entry.id   AF-A0A7W3JMK3-F1
#
_cell.length_a   1.000
_cell.length_b   1.000
_cell.length_c   1.000
_cell.angle_alpha   90.00
_cell.angle_beta   90.00
_cell.angle_gamma   90.00
#
_symmetry.space_group_name_H-M   'P 1'
#
loop_
_entity.id
_entity.type
_entity.pdbx_description
1 polymer ?
#
loop_
_entity_poly.entity_id
_entity_poly.type
_entity_poly.pdbx_seq_one_letter_code
_entity_poly.pdbx_strand_id
1 'polypeptide(L)'
;MRIAAINQDGENRSGAATLAAAMAEAFRPGSTIESILDVMETHSDFVIRRAVLLARSLAEEVGTAAGFTELFYERMLDRTWPAPMGTEPGQWSLERPWSASSIEIVPAVAGLIAVGGSDVNESLIDAASFGRDCDTIASIVGNILGASHGASSIRASWISECENVNRDLLSRLAPFVEPTFDAMAGDPRRIAGILSTRGRPWRGPDGPTPR
;
A
#
# COMPACT_ATOMS: atom_id res chain seq x y z
N MET A 1 -5.86 3.29 -3.92
CA MET A 1 -4.45 3.64 -3.77
C MET A 1 -4.20 5.09 -4.20
N ARG A 2 -3.73 5.96 -3.30
CA ARG A 2 -3.51 7.41 -3.57
C ARG A 2 -2.10 7.77 -4.03
N ILE A 3 -1.16 6.81 -4.03
CA ILE A 3 0.24 7.01 -4.43
C ILE A 3 0.33 7.58 -5.85
N ALA A 4 -0.56 7.16 -6.77
CA ALA A 4 -0.55 7.62 -8.16
C ALA A 4 -1.13 9.03 -8.42
N ALA A 5 -1.69 9.72 -7.43
CA ALA A 5 -2.44 10.95 -7.69
C ALA A 5 -1.60 12.23 -7.61
N ILE A 6 -0.51 12.23 -6.84
CA ILE A 6 0.27 13.44 -6.52
C ILE A 6 1.75 13.27 -6.91
N ASN A 7 2.28 12.04 -6.90
CA ASN A 7 3.69 11.77 -7.17
C ASN A 7 3.82 10.84 -8.38
N GLN A 8 4.07 11.42 -9.57
CA GLN A 8 4.06 10.73 -10.87
C GLN A 8 5.42 10.70 -11.56
N ASP A 9 6.48 11.01 -10.82
CA ASP A 9 7.84 11.07 -11.34
C ASP A 9 8.72 9.94 -10.80
N GLY A 10 9.69 9.54 -11.62
CA GLY A 10 10.70 8.53 -11.30
C GLY A 10 10.14 7.24 -10.71
N GLU A 11 10.79 6.80 -9.63
CA GLU A 11 10.54 5.55 -8.92
C GLU A 11 9.18 5.56 -8.22
N ASN A 12 8.63 6.75 -7.91
CA ASN A 12 7.31 6.85 -7.31
C ASN A 12 6.21 6.43 -8.28
N ARG A 13 6.35 6.79 -9.56
CA ARG A 13 5.47 6.30 -10.63
C ARG A 13 5.60 4.79 -10.81
N SER A 14 6.83 4.27 -10.82
CA SER A 14 7.05 2.83 -10.93
C SER A 14 6.42 2.11 -9.74
N GLY A 15 6.70 2.52 -8.51
CA GLY A 15 6.13 1.90 -7.31
C GLY A 15 4.60 1.94 -7.30
N ALA A 16 3.99 3.02 -7.79
CA ALA A 16 2.55 3.07 -7.98
C ALA A 16 2.05 2.05 -9.02
N ALA A 17 2.75 1.87 -10.14
CA ALA A 17 2.42 0.86 -11.14
C ALA A 17 2.58 -0.56 -10.59
N THR A 18 3.65 -0.82 -9.84
CA THR A 18 3.94 -2.08 -9.15
C THR A 18 2.79 -2.50 -8.23
N LEU A 19 2.36 -1.61 -7.35
CA LEU A 19 1.28 -1.89 -6.41
C LEU A 19 -0.08 -2.00 -7.09
N ALA A 20 -0.30 -1.28 -8.20
CA ALA A 20 -1.52 -1.41 -8.99
C ALA A 20 -1.59 -2.76 -9.70
N ALA A 21 -0.46 -3.25 -10.20
CA ALA A 21 -0.35 -4.58 -10.79
C ALA A 21 -0.58 -5.67 -9.73
N ALA A 22 0.03 -5.54 -8.54
CA ALA A 22 -0.19 -6.42 -7.41
C ALA A 22 -1.68 -6.51 -7.01
N MET A 23 -2.36 -5.36 -6.95
CA MET A 23 -3.79 -5.29 -6.68
C MET A 23 -4.63 -5.98 -7.75
N ALA A 24 -4.31 -5.75 -9.03
CA ALA A 24 -5.02 -6.38 -10.13
C ALA A 24 -4.86 -7.91 -10.09
N GLU A 25 -3.66 -8.40 -9.77
CA GLU A 25 -3.40 -9.82 -9.59
C GLU A 25 -4.11 -10.39 -8.36
N ALA A 26 -4.22 -9.63 -7.27
CA ALA A 26 -4.96 -10.06 -6.08
C ALA A 26 -6.46 -10.29 -6.35
N PHE A 27 -7.07 -9.54 -7.26
CA PHE A 27 -8.46 -9.77 -7.68
C PHE A 27 -8.64 -10.94 -8.65
N ARG A 28 -7.56 -11.52 -9.18
CA ARG A 28 -7.67 -12.63 -10.13
C ARG A 28 -8.13 -13.90 -9.41
N PRO A 29 -9.12 -14.66 -9.96
CA PRO A 29 -9.49 -15.95 -9.40
C PRO A 29 -8.27 -16.90 -9.34
N GLY A 30 -8.03 -17.49 -8.16
CA GLY A 30 -6.86 -18.35 -7.93
C GLY A 30 -5.53 -17.58 -7.86
N SER A 31 -5.57 -16.30 -7.48
CA SER A 31 -4.38 -15.55 -7.09
C SER A 31 -3.67 -16.22 -5.92
N THR A 32 -2.34 -16.18 -5.93
CA THR A 32 -1.50 -16.64 -4.81
C THR A 32 -0.59 -15.52 -4.38
N ILE A 33 -0.04 -15.62 -3.16
CA ILE A 33 0.99 -14.68 -2.71
C ILE A 33 2.16 -14.62 -3.69
N GLU A 34 2.60 -15.79 -4.17
CA GLU A 34 3.68 -15.87 -5.16
C GLU A 34 3.33 -15.16 -6.47
N SER A 35 2.12 -15.36 -7.01
CA SER A 35 1.74 -14.70 -8.27
C SER A 35 1.64 -13.17 -8.11
N ILE A 36 1.22 -12.69 -6.95
CA ILE A 36 1.22 -11.25 -6.62
C ILE A 36 2.65 -10.71 -6.58
N LEU A 37 3.58 -11.40 -5.91
CA LEU A 37 4.99 -10.99 -5.81
C LEU A 37 5.68 -11.02 -7.20
N ASP A 38 5.38 -12.01 -8.03
CA ASP A 38 5.89 -12.11 -9.40
C ASP A 38 5.42 -10.95 -10.28
N VAL A 39 4.16 -10.55 -10.13
CA VAL A 39 3.60 -9.37 -10.81
C VAL A 39 4.25 -8.09 -10.29
N MET A 40 4.51 -7.98 -8.99
CA MET A 40 5.26 -6.84 -8.44
C MET A 40 6.64 -6.75 -9.08
N GLU A 41 7.36 -7.85 -9.23
CA GLU A 41 8.68 -7.84 -9.88
C GLU A 41 8.62 -7.50 -11.37
N THR A 42 7.67 -8.10 -12.09
CA THR A 42 7.54 -7.98 -13.54
C THR A 42 7.10 -6.57 -13.95
N HIS A 43 6.26 -5.93 -13.14
CA HIS A 43 5.70 -4.61 -13.41
C HIS A 43 6.39 -3.49 -12.61
N SER A 44 7.72 -3.60 -12.50
CA SER A 44 8.56 -2.60 -11.84
C SER A 44 9.71 -2.15 -12.74
N ASP A 45 10.15 -0.91 -12.58
CA ASP A 45 11.43 -0.45 -13.11
C ASP A 45 12.62 -1.08 -12.37
N PHE A 46 13.83 -0.78 -12.83
CA PHE A 46 15.05 -1.38 -12.29
C PHE A 46 15.21 -1.17 -10.78
N VAL A 47 14.93 0.04 -10.27
CA VAL A 47 15.18 0.38 -8.86
C VAL A 47 14.15 -0.31 -7.97
N ILE A 48 12.86 -0.20 -8.31
CA ILE A 48 11.79 -0.82 -7.53
C ILE A 48 11.90 -2.35 -7.61
N ARG A 49 12.16 -2.91 -8.80
CA ARG A 49 12.33 -4.36 -8.98
C ARG A 49 13.47 -4.89 -8.13
N ARG A 50 14.62 -4.22 -8.13
CA ARG A 50 15.76 -4.61 -7.30
C ARG A 50 15.41 -4.57 -5.81
N ALA A 51 14.70 -3.53 -5.36
CA ALA A 51 14.30 -3.42 -3.98
C ALA A 51 13.32 -4.55 -3.57
N VAL A 52 12.33 -4.86 -4.41
CA VAL A 52 11.38 -5.97 -4.19
C VAL A 52 12.13 -7.31 -4.09
N LEU A 53 13.05 -7.60 -5.01
CA LEU A 53 13.87 -8.82 -5.00
C LEU A 53 14.69 -8.95 -3.71
N LEU A 54 15.32 -7.85 -3.26
CA LEU A 54 16.08 -7.84 -2.02
C LEU A 54 15.18 -8.10 -0.80
N ALA A 55 14.03 -7.45 -0.71
CA ALA A 55 13.10 -7.66 0.39
C ALA A 55 12.52 -9.08 0.41
N ARG A 56 12.19 -9.66 -0.75
CA ARG A 56 11.79 -11.08 -0.86
C ARG A 56 12.90 -12.00 -0.35
N SER A 57 14.15 -11.77 -0.76
CA SER A 57 15.29 -12.55 -0.27
C SER A 57 15.47 -12.45 1.26
N LEU A 58 15.25 -11.28 1.85
CA LEU A 58 15.28 -11.13 3.32
C LEU A 58 14.12 -11.86 3.99
N ALA A 59 12.92 -11.79 3.42
CA ALA A 59 11.75 -12.50 3.90
C ALA A 59 11.96 -14.03 3.89
N GLU A 60 12.56 -14.55 2.82
CA GLU A 60 12.95 -15.97 2.70
C GLU A 60 14.04 -16.38 3.70
N GLU A 61 15.01 -15.50 3.96
CA GLU A 61 16.10 -15.75 4.93
C GLU A 61 15.56 -15.95 6.36
N VAL A 62 14.59 -15.13 6.77
CA VAL A 62 14.11 -15.07 8.18
C VAL A 62 12.80 -15.80 8.44
N GLY A 63 11.92 -15.89 7.44
CA GLY A 63 10.63 -16.57 7.52
C GLY A 63 9.63 -16.03 8.56
N THR A 64 9.92 -14.89 9.21
CA THR A 64 9.05 -14.28 10.23
C THR A 64 8.96 -12.77 10.03
N ALA A 65 7.82 -12.15 10.34
CA ALA A 65 7.65 -10.71 10.21
C ALA A 65 8.58 -9.89 11.11
N ALA A 66 8.80 -10.35 12.35
CA ALA A 66 9.73 -9.71 13.27
C ALA A 66 11.18 -9.74 12.73
N GLY A 67 11.64 -10.92 12.27
CA GLY A 67 12.97 -11.05 11.68
C GLY A 67 13.12 -10.27 10.36
N PHE A 68 12.06 -10.24 9.54
CA PHE A 68 12.04 -9.43 8.32
C PHE A 68 12.16 -7.95 8.65
N THR A 69 11.40 -7.46 9.63
CA THR A 69 11.47 -6.06 10.08
C THR A 69 12.88 -5.72 10.54
N GLU A 70 13.50 -6.57 11.37
CA GLU A 70 14.86 -6.36 11.85
C GLU A 70 15.89 -6.28 10.71
N LEU A 71 15.89 -7.25 9.78
CA LEU A 71 16.83 -7.25 8.66
C LEU A 71 16.54 -6.15 7.64
N PHE A 72 15.28 -5.82 7.39
CA PHE A 72 14.92 -4.70 6.53
C PHE A 72 15.46 -3.39 7.13
N TYR A 73 15.35 -3.24 8.45
CA TYR A 73 15.86 -2.07 9.18
C TYR A 73 17.38 -1.99 9.21
N GLU A 74 18.05 -3.12 9.24
CA GLU A 74 19.51 -3.19 9.21
C GLU A 74 20.06 -2.93 7.80
N ARG A 75 19.47 -3.56 6.78
CA ARG A 75 20.09 -3.71 5.45
C ARG A 75 19.45 -2.86 4.36
N MET A 76 18.20 -2.45 4.51
CA MET A 76 17.44 -1.75 3.48
C MET A 76 17.03 -0.33 3.88
N LEU A 77 16.88 -0.06 5.17
CA LEU A 77 16.50 1.28 5.63
C LEU A 77 17.64 2.28 5.55
N ASP A 78 17.29 3.44 5.04
CA ASP A 78 18.06 4.64 5.28
C ASP A 78 17.65 5.28 6.62
N ARG A 79 18.60 5.35 7.55
CA ARG A 79 18.40 5.93 8.90
C ARG A 79 18.50 7.46 8.92
N THR A 80 18.71 8.10 7.76
CA THR A 80 18.75 9.56 7.63
C THR A 80 17.40 10.22 7.97
N TRP A 81 16.26 9.52 7.87
CA TRP A 81 14.94 10.04 8.24
C TRP A 81 13.89 8.94 8.60
N PRO A 82 13.00 9.22 9.59
CA PRO A 82 13.36 9.96 10.79
C PRO A 82 14.45 9.19 11.53
N ALA A 83 15.45 9.92 12.01
CA ALA A 83 16.49 9.33 12.84
C ALA A 83 15.83 8.74 14.11
N PRO A 84 16.07 7.47 14.48
CA PRO A 84 15.50 6.90 15.70
C PRO A 84 15.79 7.78 16.92
N MET A 85 14.86 7.87 17.86
CA MET A 85 15.07 8.60 19.12
C MET A 85 16.36 8.12 19.80
N GLY A 86 17.36 9.00 19.91
CA GLY A 86 18.67 8.69 20.48
C GLY A 86 19.82 8.52 19.46
N THR A 87 19.57 8.64 18.15
CA THR A 87 20.65 8.82 17.16
C THR A 87 20.99 10.29 16.99
N GLU A 88 22.25 10.61 16.66
CA GLU A 88 22.69 12.01 16.52
C GLU A 88 21.86 12.73 15.43
N PRO A 89 21.16 13.82 15.78
CA PRO A 89 20.46 14.64 14.80
C PRO A 89 21.48 15.24 13.82
N GLY A 90 21.32 15.03 12.52
CA GLY A 90 22.18 15.68 11.52
C GLY A 90 22.86 14.78 10.49
N GLN A 91 22.69 13.45 10.56
CA GLN A 91 23.20 12.54 9.51
C GLN A 91 22.34 12.56 8.23
N TRP A 92 21.93 13.74 7.79
CA TRP A 92 21.20 13.91 6.54
C TRP A 92 22.18 13.77 5.37
N SER A 93 21.91 12.82 4.47
CA SER A 93 22.66 12.66 3.23
C SER A 93 21.80 13.14 2.07
N LEU A 94 22.19 14.24 1.42
CA LEU A 94 21.54 14.74 0.19
C LEU A 94 21.59 13.72 -0.96
N GLU A 95 22.48 12.73 -0.88
CA GLU A 95 22.63 11.67 -1.87
C GLU A 95 21.69 10.47 -1.65
N ARG A 96 20.89 10.46 -0.56
CA ARG A 96 20.07 9.31 -0.15
C ARG A 96 18.67 9.76 0.31
N PRO A 97 17.66 9.75 -0.58
CA PRO A 97 16.38 10.44 -0.35
C PRO A 97 15.23 9.53 0.14
N TRP A 98 15.51 8.31 0.66
CA TRP A 98 14.52 7.21 0.58
C TRP A 98 13.43 7.15 1.64
N SER A 99 13.47 7.94 2.71
CA SER A 99 12.50 7.74 3.77
C SER A 99 11.06 8.06 3.35
N ALA A 100 10.14 7.14 3.65
CA ALA A 100 8.72 7.20 3.28
C ALA A 100 8.47 7.38 1.77
N SER A 101 9.43 6.98 0.93
CA SER A 101 9.28 6.96 -0.52
C SER A 101 8.78 5.59 -1.01
N SER A 102 8.35 5.50 -2.28
CA SER A 102 7.99 4.22 -2.88
C SER A 102 9.14 3.19 -2.87
N ILE A 103 10.39 3.64 -2.78
CA ILE A 103 11.57 2.77 -2.69
C ILE A 103 11.68 2.10 -1.30
N GLU A 104 11.04 2.65 -0.27
CA GLU A 104 10.91 2.02 1.06
C GLU A 104 9.62 1.21 1.16
N ILE A 105 8.49 1.82 0.79
CA ILE A 105 7.15 1.27 1.04
C ILE A 105 6.89 0.00 0.22
N VAL A 106 7.21 0.02 -1.09
CA VAL A 106 6.92 -1.11 -1.99
C VAL A 106 7.66 -2.39 -1.58
N PRO A 107 8.98 -2.37 -1.31
CA PRO A 107 9.67 -3.58 -0.86
C PRO A 107 9.27 -4.00 0.57
N ALA A 108 8.95 -3.07 1.47
CA ALA A 108 8.43 -3.43 2.80
C ALA A 108 7.11 -4.21 2.68
N VAL A 109 6.19 -3.74 1.83
CA VAL A 109 4.95 -4.45 1.49
C VAL A 109 5.23 -5.83 0.90
N ALA A 110 6.16 -5.94 -0.05
CA ALA A 110 6.50 -7.22 -0.68
C ALA A 110 7.02 -8.24 0.34
N GLY A 111 7.96 -7.83 1.21
CA GLY A 111 8.52 -8.73 2.21
C GLY A 111 7.53 -9.11 3.31
N LEU A 112 6.68 -8.18 3.77
CA LEU A 112 5.62 -8.48 4.75
C LEU A 112 4.58 -9.45 4.20
N ILE A 113 4.19 -9.29 2.94
CA ILE A 113 3.28 -10.23 2.27
C ILE A 113 3.95 -11.60 2.09
N ALA A 114 5.25 -11.63 1.78
CA ALA A 114 6.01 -12.87 1.64
C ALA A 114 6.12 -13.67 2.96
N VAL A 115 6.31 -13.00 4.10
CA VAL A 115 6.39 -13.67 5.41
C VAL A 115 5.03 -13.96 6.04
N GLY A 116 4.02 -13.11 5.83
CA GLY A 116 2.72 -13.20 6.51
C GLY A 116 1.84 -14.37 6.06
N GLY A 117 2.09 -14.92 4.87
CA GLY A 117 1.35 -16.07 4.34
C GLY A 117 -0.13 -15.76 4.10
N SER A 118 -1.03 -16.69 4.44
CA SER A 118 -2.47 -16.59 4.17
C SER A 118 -3.32 -16.09 5.34
N ASP A 119 -2.73 -15.82 6.52
CA ASP A 119 -3.47 -15.21 7.63
C ASP A 119 -3.48 -13.69 7.46
N VAL A 120 -4.58 -13.18 6.93
CA VAL A 120 -4.79 -11.75 6.69
C VAL A 120 -4.73 -10.94 7.98
N ASN A 121 -5.22 -11.48 9.09
CA ASN A 121 -5.29 -10.72 10.33
C ASN A 121 -3.93 -10.62 11.00
N GLU A 122 -3.15 -11.70 10.98
CA GLU A 122 -1.77 -11.66 11.49
C GLU A 122 -0.91 -10.76 10.60
N SER A 123 -1.02 -10.89 9.28
CA SER A 123 -0.31 -10.03 8.33
C SER A 123 -0.61 -8.53 8.51
N LEU A 124 -1.86 -8.18 8.87
CA LEU A 124 -2.25 -6.82 9.20
C LEU A 124 -1.61 -6.33 10.52
N ILE A 125 -1.52 -7.18 11.54
CA ILE A 125 -0.84 -6.87 12.80
C ILE A 125 0.64 -6.65 12.53
N ASP A 126 1.26 -7.56 11.78
CA ASP A 126 2.68 -7.49 11.41
C ASP A 126 2.98 -6.21 10.63
N ALA A 127 2.16 -5.87 9.64
CA ALA A 127 2.34 -4.66 8.86
C ALA A 127 2.11 -3.38 9.69
N ALA A 128 1.15 -3.38 10.61
CA ALA A 128 0.94 -2.27 11.55
C ALA A 128 2.07 -2.17 12.60
N SER A 129 2.70 -3.29 12.92
CA SER A 129 3.82 -3.39 13.87
C SER A 129 5.18 -3.15 13.22
N PHE A 130 5.24 -3.12 11.88
CA PHE A 130 6.47 -2.86 11.13
C PHE A 130 7.12 -1.52 11.50
N GLY A 131 6.36 -0.55 12.01
CA GLY A 131 6.84 0.80 12.31
C GLY A 131 7.03 1.67 11.06
N ARG A 132 7.62 2.87 11.24
CA ARG A 132 7.81 3.87 10.16
C ARG A 132 6.47 4.31 9.55
N ASP A 133 6.31 4.30 8.23
CA ASP A 133 5.04 4.61 7.53
C ASP A 133 4.08 3.41 7.59
N CYS A 134 3.87 2.88 8.81
CA CYS A 134 3.15 1.64 9.03
C CYS A 134 1.67 1.75 8.68
N ASP A 135 1.06 2.94 8.76
CA ASP A 135 -0.32 3.14 8.34
C ASP A 135 -0.46 3.00 6.81
N THR A 136 0.49 3.52 6.03
CA THR A 136 0.51 3.32 4.58
C THR A 136 0.83 1.87 4.23
N ILE A 137 1.84 1.27 4.85
CA ILE A 137 2.26 -0.12 4.60
C ILE A 137 1.11 -1.08 4.95
N ALA A 138 0.54 -0.98 6.15
CA ALA A 138 -0.58 -1.81 6.59
C ALA A 138 -1.82 -1.61 5.70
N SER A 139 -2.09 -0.37 5.26
CA SER A 139 -3.17 -0.11 4.31
C SER A 139 -2.96 -0.83 2.97
N ILE A 140 -1.73 -0.85 2.45
CA ILE A 140 -1.44 -1.52 1.16
C ILE A 140 -1.50 -3.05 1.33
N VAL A 141 -0.86 -3.59 2.37
CA VAL A 141 -0.92 -5.02 2.71
C VAL A 141 -2.37 -5.47 2.86
N GLY A 142 -3.17 -4.72 3.65
CA GLY A 142 -4.58 -5.00 3.86
C GLY A 142 -5.42 -4.95 2.59
N ASN A 143 -5.16 -3.98 1.70
CA ASN A 143 -5.86 -3.94 0.41
C ASN A 143 -5.53 -5.17 -0.45
N ILE A 144 -4.26 -5.58 -0.53
CA ILE A 144 -3.81 -6.70 -1.37
C ILE A 144 -4.35 -8.02 -0.81
N LEU A 145 -4.15 -8.27 0.49
CA LEU A 145 -4.59 -9.51 1.13
C LEU A 145 -6.12 -9.59 1.24
N GLY A 146 -6.79 -8.47 1.51
CA GLY A 146 -8.25 -8.40 1.51
C GLY A 146 -8.85 -8.63 0.13
N ALA A 147 -8.19 -8.19 -0.94
CA ALA A 147 -8.61 -8.48 -2.32
C ALA A 147 -8.46 -9.97 -2.67
N SER A 148 -7.37 -10.62 -2.23
CA SER A 148 -7.11 -12.03 -2.56
C SER A 148 -7.85 -13.05 -1.68
N HIS A 149 -8.11 -12.72 -0.41
CA HIS A 149 -8.75 -13.63 0.55
C HIS A 149 -10.22 -13.23 0.87
N GLY A 150 -10.66 -12.07 0.40
CA GLY A 150 -11.99 -11.53 0.63
C GLY A 150 -12.17 -10.86 1.99
N ALA A 151 -13.14 -9.95 2.09
CA ALA A 151 -13.38 -9.16 3.31
C ALA A 151 -13.74 -10.02 4.54
N SER A 152 -14.33 -11.20 4.35
CA SER A 152 -14.67 -12.14 5.43
C SER A 152 -13.43 -12.75 6.12
N SER A 153 -12.25 -12.62 5.53
CA SER A 153 -10.98 -13.02 6.18
C SER A 153 -10.55 -12.07 7.28
N ILE A 154 -11.04 -10.82 7.27
CA ILE A 154 -10.70 -9.80 8.28
C ILE A 154 -11.62 -9.95 9.49
N ARG A 155 -11.08 -9.79 10.70
CA ARG A 155 -11.84 -9.82 11.95
C ARG A 155 -13.05 -8.87 11.89
N ALA A 156 -14.25 -9.44 12.07
CA ALA A 156 -15.50 -8.69 12.03
C ALA A 156 -15.53 -7.54 13.04
N SER A 157 -14.91 -7.70 14.21
CA SER A 157 -14.81 -6.64 15.22
C SER A 157 -14.07 -5.41 14.70
N TRP A 158 -13.01 -5.57 13.92
CA TRP A 158 -12.25 -4.45 13.35
C TRP A 158 -13.05 -3.73 12.26
N ILE A 159 -13.77 -4.49 11.42
CA ILE A 159 -14.69 -3.94 10.42
C ILE A 159 -15.73 -3.08 11.12
N SER A 160 -16.44 -3.64 12.11
CA SER A 160 -17.48 -2.93 12.84
C SER A 160 -16.95 -1.71 13.60
N GLU A 161 -15.76 -1.77 14.19
CA GLU A 161 -15.13 -0.64 14.85
C GLU A 161 -14.85 0.49 13.85
N CYS A 162 -14.23 0.18 12.71
CA CYS A 162 -13.98 1.13 11.63
C CYS A 162 -15.27 1.77 11.10
N GLU A 163 -16.33 1.00 10.89
CA GLU A 163 -17.63 1.52 10.46
C GLU A 163 -18.25 2.44 11.51
N ASN A 164 -18.17 2.07 12.78
CA ASN A 164 -18.74 2.85 13.87
C ASN A 164 -18.04 4.20 14.04
N VAL A 165 -16.70 4.24 14.04
CA VAL A 165 -15.95 5.49 14.19
C VAL A 165 -16.08 6.39 12.95
N ASN A 166 -16.32 5.83 11.76
CA ASN A 166 -16.49 6.57 10.51
C ASN A 166 -17.95 6.78 10.11
N ARG A 167 -18.93 6.45 10.96
CA ARG A 167 -20.35 6.39 10.58
C ARG A 167 -20.86 7.67 9.92
N ASP A 168 -20.53 8.85 10.47
CA ASP A 168 -20.91 10.15 9.88
C ASP A 168 -20.34 10.34 8.47
N LEU A 169 -19.04 10.04 8.29
CA LEU A 169 -18.38 10.11 6.99
C LEU A 169 -19.03 9.17 5.98
N LEU A 170 -19.28 7.91 6.36
CA LEU A 170 -19.88 6.90 5.48
C LEU A 170 -21.31 7.31 5.07
N SER A 171 -22.13 7.81 6.01
CA SER A 171 -23.46 8.35 5.73
C SER A 171 -23.43 9.55 4.77
N ARG A 172 -22.42 10.43 4.86
CA ARG A 172 -22.27 11.55 3.93
C ARG A 172 -21.78 11.12 2.55
N LEU A 173 -20.93 10.10 2.48
CA LEU A 173 -20.38 9.56 1.23
C LEU A 173 -21.40 8.74 0.43
N ALA A 174 -22.39 8.15 1.09
CA ALA A 174 -23.42 7.33 0.48
C ALA A 174 -24.76 7.45 1.22
N PRO A 175 -25.46 8.59 1.11
CA PRO A 175 -26.63 8.93 1.95
C PRO A 175 -27.86 8.04 1.74
N PHE A 176 -27.82 7.11 0.78
CA PHE A 176 -28.94 6.24 0.42
C PHE A 176 -28.66 4.75 0.64
N VAL A 177 -27.56 4.40 1.31
CA VAL A 177 -27.22 3.02 1.69
C VAL A 177 -26.83 2.99 3.17
N GLU A 178 -26.93 1.82 3.78
CA GLU A 178 -26.43 1.62 5.14
C GLU A 178 -24.94 1.99 5.20
N PRO A 179 -24.47 2.78 6.20
CA PRO A 179 -23.08 3.22 6.32
C PRO A 179 -22.14 2.07 6.77
N THR A 180 -22.06 1.03 5.96
CA THR A 180 -21.20 -0.15 6.11
C THR A 180 -20.34 -0.30 4.85
N PHE A 181 -19.16 -0.91 4.99
CA PHE A 181 -18.27 -1.13 3.85
C PHE A 181 -18.90 -2.04 2.80
N ASP A 182 -19.63 -3.08 3.22
CA ASP A 182 -20.30 -4.02 2.33
C ASP A 182 -21.38 -3.34 1.49
N ALA A 183 -22.30 -2.61 2.12
CA ALA A 183 -23.34 -1.87 1.41
C ALA A 183 -22.77 -0.81 0.45
N MET A 184 -21.64 -0.20 0.82
CA MET A 184 -20.94 0.76 -0.02
C MET A 184 -20.19 0.13 -1.21
N ALA A 185 -19.73 -1.11 -1.07
CA ALA A 185 -19.11 -1.89 -2.15
C ALA A 185 -20.16 -2.48 -3.10
N GLY A 186 -21.35 -2.84 -2.57
CA GLY A 186 -22.46 -3.42 -3.31
C GLY A 186 -23.31 -2.45 -4.13
N ASP A 187 -23.11 -1.12 -4.04
CA ASP A 187 -23.86 -0.14 -4.85
C ASP A 187 -23.19 0.10 -6.23
N PRO A 188 -23.73 -0.46 -7.34
CA PRO A 188 -23.16 -0.29 -8.67
C PRO A 188 -23.21 1.16 -9.20
N ARG A 189 -24.04 2.04 -8.63
CA ARG A 189 -24.10 3.47 -9.02
C ARG A 189 -22.80 4.20 -8.67
N ARG A 190 -21.97 3.63 -7.80
CA ARG A 190 -20.70 4.21 -7.34
C ARG A 190 -19.52 3.90 -8.26
N ILE A 191 -19.44 2.69 -8.82
CA ILE A 191 -18.43 2.34 -9.85
C ILE A 191 -18.62 3.26 -11.06
N ALA A 192 -19.87 3.48 -11.48
CA ALA A 192 -20.19 4.39 -12.57
C ALA A 192 -20.01 5.88 -12.23
N GLY A 193 -20.33 6.32 -11.01
CA GLY A 193 -20.20 7.71 -10.55
C GLY A 193 -18.74 8.20 -10.40
N ILE A 194 -17.85 7.31 -9.96
CA ILE A 194 -16.40 7.60 -9.85
C ILE A 194 -15.74 7.65 -11.25
N LEU A 195 -16.24 6.85 -12.20
CA LEU A 195 -15.76 6.86 -13.59
C LEU A 195 -16.35 8.03 -14.40
N SER A 196 -17.59 8.47 -14.12
CA SER A 196 -18.24 9.58 -14.83
C SER A 196 -17.75 10.97 -14.43
N THR A 197 -17.18 11.12 -13.23
CA THR A 197 -16.55 12.38 -12.78
C THR A 197 -15.17 12.63 -13.40
N ARG A 198 -14.62 11.68 -14.16
CA ARG A 198 -13.35 11.83 -14.93
C ARG A 198 -13.53 12.33 -16.38
N GLY A 199 -14.72 12.81 -16.73
CA GLY A 199 -15.02 13.34 -18.08
C GLY A 199 -14.52 14.76 -18.39
N ARG A 200 -13.68 15.39 -17.55
CA ARG A 200 -13.03 16.65 -17.94
C ARG A 200 -11.61 16.36 -18.42
N PRO A 201 -11.32 16.49 -19.74
CA PRO A 201 -9.97 16.33 -20.23
C PRO A 201 -9.08 17.43 -19.63
N TRP A 202 -7.88 17.04 -19.19
CA TRP A 202 -6.81 17.95 -18.80
C TRP A 202 -6.55 18.92 -19.95
N ARG A 203 -6.77 20.22 -19.74
CA ARG A 203 -6.35 21.28 -20.66
C ARG A 203 -4.99 21.75 -20.17
N GLY A 204 -3.97 21.61 -21.01
CA GLY A 204 -2.60 22.01 -20.69
C GLY A 204 -2.44 23.49 -20.34
N PRO A 205 -1.20 23.96 -20.17
CA PRO A 205 -0.89 25.23 -19.51
C PRO A 205 -1.36 26.51 -20.24
N ASP A 206 -1.96 26.41 -21.43
CA ASP A 206 -2.41 27.57 -22.22
C ASP A 206 -3.88 27.99 -21.96
N GLY A 207 -4.42 27.68 -20.78
CA GLY A 207 -5.74 28.17 -20.35
C GLY A 207 -5.69 29.66 -19.95
N PRO A 208 -6.66 30.51 -20.34
CA PRO A 208 -6.59 31.93 -20.07
C PRO A 208 -6.69 32.22 -18.56
N THR A 209 -5.80 33.08 -18.07
CA THR A 209 -5.84 33.62 -16.70
C THR A 209 -7.17 34.33 -16.45
N PRO A 210 -7.92 33.95 -15.40
CA PRO A 210 -9.18 34.61 -15.09
C PRO A 210 -8.94 36.06 -14.65
N ARG A 211 -9.79 36.97 -15.16
CA ARG A 211 -9.90 38.35 -14.68
C ARG A 211 -10.69 38.39 -13.37
#